data_AF-A0A7W2NVQ6-F1
#
_entry.id   AF-A0A7W2NVQ6-F1
#
_cell.length_a   1.000
_cell.length_b   1.000
_cell.length_c   1.000
_cell.angle_alpha   90.00
_cell.angle_beta   90.00
_cell.angle_gamma   90.00
#
_symmetry.space_group_name_H-M   'P 1'
#
loop_
_entity.id
_entity.type
_entity.pdbx_description
1 polymer ?
#
loop_
_entity_poly.entity_id
_entity_poly.type
_entity_poly.pdbx_seq_one_letter_code
_entity_poly.pdbx_strand_id
1 'polypeptide(L)'
;MANSSMTYFAIDTLQALPVVFQHINEDSEEMPMVITNNVDDCFMSMSSDWQLGNYLNIVEYANNQPIYCLCDIRICVYYLYSLWASQKEITSETLFIILNRILNHPQAPWKVTLVNQSDKSINKVLSNSVALLLRKIINHLDNPNTQERIGQEKPEQILRALNNLHTTVNKRLSQPTDALENAFVSIKECYSLQQQQEHEKNSTQQAVLSVVENNAVAATKPANVKPTMGKEAIDNNNLVDLTLFNPSHALKQLFRHILLFKDLIKQNDQLKAAVVLNDIQQELDNFNPLHYFPEYFTSFASLRAKHGAKLAPLFDQQDSYQWKVLSECYKTNIEAFLTIEDTQTEWDKHPDDKPIEDYLDDGYHE
;
A
#
# COMPACT_ATOMS: atom_id res chain seq x y z
N MET A 1 10.08 -36.45 -2.72
CA MET A 1 11.05 -35.37 -2.99
C MET A 1 11.61 -34.96 -1.64
N ALA A 2 12.91 -35.10 -1.42
CA ALA A 2 13.53 -34.73 -0.15
C ALA A 2 13.55 -33.20 -0.06
N ASN A 3 12.83 -32.65 0.93
CA ASN A 3 13.02 -31.26 1.35
C ASN A 3 14.43 -31.16 1.93
N SER A 4 15.41 -30.86 1.07
CA SER A 4 16.73 -30.45 1.52
C SER A 4 16.51 -29.17 2.31
N SER A 5 16.67 -29.25 3.63
CA SER A 5 16.71 -28.08 4.50
C SER A 5 17.81 -27.16 3.98
N MET A 6 17.44 -26.14 3.20
CA MET A 6 18.37 -25.12 2.76
C MET A 6 18.90 -24.46 4.04
N THR A 7 20.17 -24.70 4.34
CA THR A 7 20.80 -24.17 5.54
C THR A 7 21.14 -22.71 5.27
N TYR A 8 20.48 -21.77 5.95
CA TYR A 8 20.66 -20.34 5.74
C TYR A 8 21.88 -19.80 6.49
N PHE A 9 23.08 -20.31 6.18
CA PHE A 9 24.31 -19.99 6.90
C PHE A 9 24.56 -18.48 7.06
N ALA A 10 24.20 -17.67 6.05
CA ALA A 10 24.35 -16.22 6.11
C ALA A 10 23.44 -15.56 7.17
N ILE A 11 22.21 -16.03 7.40
CA ILE A 11 21.35 -15.43 8.44
C ILE A 11 21.90 -15.73 9.84
N ASP A 12 22.31 -16.97 10.09
CA ASP A 12 22.86 -17.39 11.38
C ASP A 12 24.13 -16.58 11.68
N THR A 13 24.96 -16.36 10.65
CA THR A 13 26.16 -15.54 10.73
C THR A 13 25.84 -14.08 11.07
N LEU A 14 24.83 -13.47 10.43
CA LEU A 14 24.40 -12.10 10.76
C LEU A 14 23.70 -12.02 12.13
N GLN A 15 23.08 -13.10 12.59
CA GLN A 15 22.53 -13.21 13.95
C GLN A 15 23.62 -13.45 15.01
N ALA A 16 24.79 -13.93 14.62
CA ALA A 16 25.92 -14.16 15.49
C ALA A 16 27.13 -13.32 15.07
N LEU A 17 26.91 -12.03 14.75
CA LEU A 17 28.00 -11.15 14.32
C LEU A 17 29.20 -11.25 15.28
N PRO A 18 30.41 -11.49 14.75
CA PRO A 18 31.61 -11.53 15.58
C PRO A 18 31.84 -10.15 16.19
N VAL A 19 32.37 -10.12 17.41
CA VAL A 19 32.73 -8.86 18.09
C VAL A 19 33.80 -8.07 17.33
N VAL A 20 34.67 -8.79 16.60
CA VAL A 20 35.79 -8.25 15.84
C VAL A 20 35.81 -8.85 14.44
N PHE A 21 35.81 -7.99 13.43
CA PHE A 21 36.04 -8.32 12.03
C PHE A 21 37.54 -8.23 11.74
N GLN A 22 38.19 -9.39 11.56
CA GLN A 22 39.64 -9.47 11.35
C GLN A 22 40.13 -8.68 10.13
N HIS A 23 39.27 -8.51 9.11
CA HIS A 23 39.59 -7.83 7.86
C HIS A 23 39.34 -6.31 7.88
N ILE A 24 38.89 -5.73 9.00
CA ILE A 24 38.61 -4.28 9.10
C ILE A 24 39.76 -3.52 9.80
N ASN A 25 40.84 -4.20 10.23
CA ASN A 25 41.96 -3.53 10.90
C ASN A 25 42.75 -2.61 9.94
N GLU A 26 43.00 -1.39 10.41
CA GLU A 26 43.39 -0.20 9.63
C GLU A 26 44.85 -0.18 9.14
N ASP A 27 45.68 -1.14 9.52
CA ASP A 27 47.15 -1.04 9.37
C ASP A 27 47.71 -1.49 7.99
N SER A 28 46.86 -1.79 7.01
CA SER A 28 47.30 -2.21 5.66
C SER A 28 46.72 -1.31 4.58
N GLU A 29 47.57 -0.59 3.84
CA GLU A 29 47.15 0.32 2.75
C GLU A 29 46.52 -0.42 1.55
N GLU A 30 46.85 -1.71 1.32
CA GLU A 30 46.35 -2.48 0.18
C GLU A 30 45.00 -3.16 0.44
N MET A 31 44.69 -3.46 1.70
CA MET A 31 43.49 -4.20 2.10
C MET A 31 42.15 -3.45 1.82
N PRO A 32 42.06 -2.12 1.96
CA PRO A 32 40.84 -1.37 1.67
C PRO A 32 40.38 -1.48 0.22
N MET A 33 41.30 -1.58 -0.74
CA MET A 33 40.96 -1.64 -2.16
C MET A 33 40.35 -2.99 -2.54
N VAL A 34 40.94 -4.09 -2.06
CA VAL A 34 40.41 -5.45 -2.30
C VAL A 34 39.02 -5.61 -1.68
N ILE A 35 38.83 -5.11 -0.46
CA ILE A 35 37.51 -5.14 0.21
C ILE A 35 36.50 -4.32 -0.59
N THR A 36 36.86 -3.11 -1.02
CA THR A 36 35.96 -2.26 -1.79
C THR A 36 35.51 -2.92 -3.09
N ASN A 37 36.44 -3.50 -3.84
CA ASN A 37 36.13 -4.21 -5.09
C ASN A 37 35.20 -5.41 -4.84
N ASN A 38 35.50 -6.24 -3.83
CA ASN A 38 34.67 -7.41 -3.50
C ASN A 38 33.25 -7.01 -3.11
N VAL A 39 33.11 -5.92 -2.37
CA VAL A 39 31.81 -5.40 -1.96
C VAL A 39 31.05 -4.83 -3.16
N ASP A 40 31.71 -4.05 -4.03
CA ASP A 40 31.04 -3.48 -5.20
C ASP A 40 30.63 -4.57 -6.21
N ASP A 41 31.46 -5.59 -6.43
CA ASP A 41 31.09 -6.77 -7.26
C ASP A 41 29.88 -7.52 -6.68
N CYS A 42 29.86 -7.68 -5.36
CA CYS A 42 28.73 -8.28 -4.65
C CYS A 42 27.45 -7.43 -4.79
N PHE A 43 27.58 -6.11 -4.63
CA PHE A 43 26.46 -5.18 -4.80
C PHE A 43 25.91 -5.21 -6.22
N MET A 44 26.78 -5.19 -7.25
CA MET A 44 26.36 -5.22 -8.65
C MET A 44 25.64 -6.52 -9.00
N SER A 45 26.14 -7.66 -8.50
CA SER A 45 25.52 -8.97 -8.70
C SER A 45 24.12 -9.03 -8.09
N MET A 46 23.96 -8.63 -6.82
CA MET A 46 22.65 -8.66 -6.15
C MET A 46 21.68 -7.62 -6.69
N SER A 47 22.17 -6.43 -7.08
CA SER A 47 21.36 -5.35 -7.64
C SER A 47 20.55 -5.81 -8.87
N SER A 48 21.19 -6.55 -9.78
CA SER A 48 20.53 -7.03 -10.99
C SER A 48 19.40 -8.02 -10.67
N ASP A 49 19.68 -9.02 -9.83
CA ASP A 49 18.67 -10.00 -9.43
C ASP A 49 17.53 -9.34 -8.65
N TRP A 50 17.85 -8.32 -7.86
CA TRP A 50 16.88 -7.61 -7.03
C TRP A 50 15.87 -6.83 -7.88
N GLN A 51 16.34 -6.20 -8.95
CA GLN A 51 15.48 -5.50 -9.91
C GLN A 51 14.54 -6.46 -10.65
N LEU A 52 15.02 -7.68 -10.93
CA LEU A 52 14.25 -8.74 -11.59
C LEU A 52 13.32 -9.50 -10.63
N GLY A 53 13.44 -9.29 -9.31
CA GLY A 53 12.68 -10.03 -8.31
C GLY A 53 13.18 -11.47 -8.06
N ASN A 54 14.40 -11.78 -8.48
CA ASN A 54 15.04 -13.08 -8.29
C ASN A 54 15.59 -13.25 -6.86
N TYR A 55 14.71 -13.14 -5.86
CA TYR A 55 15.11 -13.11 -4.45
C TYR A 55 15.82 -14.39 -4.00
N LEU A 56 15.46 -15.55 -4.54
CA LEU A 56 16.12 -16.82 -4.22
C LEU A 56 17.59 -16.82 -4.66
N ASN A 57 17.89 -16.31 -5.86
CA ASN A 57 19.26 -16.19 -6.36
C ASN A 57 20.12 -15.32 -5.42
N ILE A 58 19.56 -14.22 -4.90
CA ILE A 58 20.26 -13.36 -3.94
C ILE A 58 20.58 -14.11 -2.66
N VAL A 59 19.63 -14.90 -2.13
CA VAL A 59 19.84 -15.70 -0.92
C VAL A 59 20.91 -16.76 -1.14
N GLU A 60 20.87 -17.48 -2.25
CA GLU A 60 21.87 -18.49 -2.62
C GLU A 60 23.26 -17.86 -2.82
N TYR A 61 23.32 -16.74 -3.51
CA TYR A 61 24.55 -15.99 -3.75
C TYR A 61 25.16 -15.48 -2.43
N ALA A 62 24.33 -14.91 -1.55
CA ALA A 62 24.74 -14.36 -0.26
C ALA A 62 25.36 -15.40 0.68
N ASN A 63 24.90 -16.66 0.65
CA ASN A 63 25.46 -17.74 1.48
C ASN A 63 26.94 -18.03 1.19
N ASN A 64 27.44 -17.63 0.02
CA ASN A 64 28.83 -17.81 -0.37
C ASN A 64 29.67 -16.53 -0.22
N GLN A 65 29.08 -15.45 0.28
CA GLN A 65 29.79 -14.16 0.42
C GLN A 65 30.46 -14.03 1.78
N PRO A 66 31.62 -13.36 1.85
CA PRO A 66 32.22 -12.97 3.11
C PRO A 66 31.28 -12.10 3.95
N ILE A 67 31.31 -12.28 5.27
CA ILE A 67 30.44 -11.54 6.21
C ILE A 67 30.58 -10.01 6.08
N TYR A 68 31.77 -9.50 5.79
CA TYR A 68 31.99 -8.05 5.62
C TYR A 68 31.23 -7.49 4.41
N CYS A 69 31.04 -8.28 3.34
CA CYS A 69 30.19 -7.88 2.22
C CYS A 69 28.73 -7.79 2.66
N LEU A 70 28.25 -8.81 3.38
CA LEU A 70 26.86 -8.86 3.85
C LEU A 70 26.53 -7.77 4.88
N CYS A 71 27.55 -7.22 5.55
CA CYS A 71 27.35 -6.10 6.47
C CYS A 71 27.24 -4.73 5.78
N ASP A 72 27.78 -4.53 4.57
CA ASP A 72 27.65 -3.25 3.84
C ASP A 72 26.17 -2.91 3.70
N ILE A 73 25.79 -1.67 4.06
CA ILE A 73 24.37 -1.30 4.18
C ILE A 73 23.60 -1.48 2.87
N ARG A 74 24.25 -1.34 1.70
CA ARG A 74 23.61 -1.47 0.39
C ARG A 74 23.29 -2.94 0.07
N ILE A 75 24.18 -3.84 0.45
CA ILE A 75 24.06 -5.29 0.24
C ILE A 75 23.13 -5.90 1.28
N CYS A 76 23.31 -5.52 2.54
CA CYS A 76 22.54 -6.01 3.67
C CYS A 76 21.03 -5.84 3.42
N VAL A 77 20.59 -4.68 2.93
CA VAL A 77 19.17 -4.44 2.64
C VAL A 77 18.64 -5.34 1.51
N TYR A 78 19.46 -5.65 0.50
CA TYR A 78 19.09 -6.57 -0.57
C TYR A 78 19.01 -8.01 -0.07
N TYR A 79 19.98 -8.44 0.71
CA TYR A 79 19.96 -9.78 1.27
C TYR A 79 18.77 -9.97 2.23
N LEU A 80 18.60 -9.06 3.20
CA LEU A 80 17.58 -9.17 4.25
C LEU A 80 16.17 -9.26 3.66
N TYR A 81 15.78 -8.33 2.79
CA TYR A 81 14.45 -8.42 2.18
C TYR A 81 14.31 -9.64 1.26
N SER A 82 15.35 -10.03 0.52
CA SER A 82 15.25 -11.22 -0.36
C SER A 82 15.02 -12.47 0.47
N LEU A 83 15.71 -12.58 1.59
CA LEU A 83 15.54 -13.65 2.56
C LEU A 83 14.13 -13.64 3.15
N TRP A 84 13.65 -12.48 3.59
CA TRP A 84 12.26 -12.35 4.04
C TRP A 84 11.29 -12.72 2.91
N ALA A 85 11.28 -12.02 1.78
CA ALA A 85 10.34 -12.24 0.68
C ALA A 85 10.29 -13.68 0.15
N SER A 86 11.38 -14.45 0.24
CA SER A 86 11.44 -15.85 -0.23
C SER A 86 11.18 -16.91 0.86
N GLN A 87 11.40 -16.61 2.15
CA GLN A 87 11.33 -17.60 3.23
C GLN A 87 10.25 -17.25 4.24
N LYS A 88 9.24 -18.13 4.42
CA LYS A 88 8.07 -17.85 5.26
C LYS A 88 8.41 -17.74 6.75
N GLU A 89 9.44 -18.44 7.19
CA GLU A 89 9.88 -18.53 8.58
C GLU A 89 10.55 -17.23 9.08
N ILE A 90 11.04 -16.40 8.16
CA ILE A 90 11.73 -15.18 8.51
C ILE A 90 10.71 -14.07 8.76
N THR A 91 10.72 -13.49 9.94
CA THR A 91 9.78 -12.42 10.32
C THR A 91 10.37 -11.03 10.06
N SER A 92 9.51 -10.02 9.93
CA SER A 92 9.95 -8.61 9.91
C SER A 92 10.70 -8.21 11.18
N GLU A 93 10.37 -8.79 12.34
CA GLU A 93 11.12 -8.61 13.58
C GLU A 93 12.59 -9.02 13.39
N THR A 94 12.81 -10.20 12.80
CA THR A 94 14.15 -10.75 12.57
C THR A 94 14.99 -9.82 11.70
N LEU A 95 14.39 -9.28 10.64
CA LEU A 95 15.04 -8.29 9.76
C LEU A 95 15.49 -7.05 10.54
N PHE A 96 14.58 -6.46 11.30
CA PHE A 96 14.85 -5.23 12.05
C PHE A 96 15.89 -5.44 13.14
N ILE A 97 15.87 -6.60 13.83
CA ILE A 97 16.88 -6.96 14.83
C ILE A 97 18.26 -7.07 14.18
N ILE A 98 18.38 -7.80 13.06
CA ILE A 98 19.67 -8.00 12.38
C ILE A 98 20.22 -6.66 11.89
N LEU A 99 19.39 -5.85 11.21
CA LEU A 99 19.82 -4.54 10.72
C LEU A 99 20.23 -3.62 11.87
N ASN A 100 19.45 -3.58 12.95
CA ASN A 100 19.77 -2.81 14.14
C ASN A 100 21.10 -3.24 14.78
N ARG A 101 21.40 -4.54 14.79
CA ARG A 101 22.68 -5.07 15.29
C ARG A 101 23.85 -4.62 14.41
N ILE A 102 23.72 -4.74 13.09
CA ILE A 102 24.76 -4.31 12.13
C ILE A 102 25.07 -2.81 12.30
N LEU A 103 24.04 -1.96 12.41
CA LEU A 103 24.20 -0.50 12.56
C LEU A 103 24.79 -0.09 13.92
N ASN A 104 24.57 -0.88 14.97
CA ASN A 104 25.13 -0.66 16.31
C ASN A 104 26.50 -1.30 16.53
N HIS A 105 26.99 -2.10 15.59
CA HIS A 105 28.28 -2.76 15.75
C HIS A 105 29.42 -1.75 15.96
N PRO A 106 30.32 -1.94 16.94
CA PRO A 106 31.36 -0.95 17.29
C PRO A 106 32.28 -0.58 16.13
N GLN A 107 32.67 -1.56 15.31
CA GLN A 107 33.53 -1.36 14.13
C GLN A 107 32.76 -0.80 12.90
N ALA A 108 31.45 -0.59 13.01
CA ALA A 108 30.61 -0.07 11.93
C ALA A 108 30.88 -0.72 10.55
N PRO A 109 30.80 -2.06 10.42
CA PRO A 109 31.12 -2.77 9.18
C PRO A 109 30.18 -2.37 8.02
N TRP A 110 29.05 -1.76 8.33
CA TRP A 110 28.09 -1.25 7.35
C TRP A 110 28.57 -0.10 6.48
N LYS A 111 29.65 0.59 6.88
CA LYS A 111 30.25 1.70 6.12
C LYS A 111 31.59 1.33 5.47
N VAL A 112 31.93 0.05 5.35
CA VAL A 112 33.28 -0.39 4.94
C VAL A 112 33.74 0.19 3.59
N THR A 113 32.85 0.33 2.62
CA THR A 113 33.13 0.93 1.30
C THR A 113 32.93 2.45 1.26
N LEU A 114 32.37 3.01 2.33
CA LEU A 114 32.00 4.41 2.42
C LEU A 114 33.01 5.23 3.22
N VAL A 115 34.12 4.62 3.67
CA VAL A 115 35.13 5.26 4.53
C VAL A 115 35.73 6.51 3.87
N ASN A 116 35.85 6.52 2.54
CA ASN A 116 36.39 7.66 1.78
C ASN A 116 35.33 8.69 1.38
N GLN A 117 34.07 8.51 1.78
CA GLN A 117 32.99 9.43 1.45
C GLN A 117 32.78 10.48 2.55
N SER A 118 32.22 11.63 2.17
CA SER A 118 31.82 12.63 3.16
C SER A 118 30.68 12.14 4.04
N ASP A 119 30.60 12.60 5.29
CA ASP A 119 29.51 12.23 6.23
C ASP A 119 28.12 12.46 5.62
N LYS A 120 27.95 13.54 4.84
CA LYS A 120 26.70 13.82 4.11
C LYS A 120 26.36 12.70 3.13
N SER A 121 27.34 12.16 2.42
CA SER A 121 27.16 11.08 1.46
C SER A 121 26.87 9.76 2.18
N ILE A 122 27.60 9.46 3.26
CA ILE A 122 27.36 8.29 4.11
C ILE A 122 25.93 8.31 4.66
N ASN A 123 25.50 9.45 5.22
CA ASN A 123 24.15 9.64 5.74
C ASN A 123 23.09 9.44 4.66
N LYS A 124 23.33 9.95 3.45
CA LYS A 124 22.43 9.77 2.30
C LYS A 124 22.33 8.29 1.90
N VAL A 125 23.45 7.56 1.83
CA VAL A 125 23.47 6.13 1.48
C VAL A 125 22.74 5.32 2.54
N LEU A 126 23.01 5.56 3.83
CA LEU A 126 22.32 4.90 4.94
C LEU A 126 20.81 5.15 4.87
N SER A 127 20.42 6.43 4.78
CA SER A 127 19.01 6.83 4.76
C SER A 127 18.24 6.22 3.57
N ASN A 128 18.81 6.29 2.36
CA ASN A 128 18.20 5.73 1.17
C ASN A 128 18.10 4.21 1.22
N SER A 129 19.11 3.52 1.76
CA SER A 129 19.12 2.05 1.83
C SER A 129 18.06 1.55 2.81
N VAL A 130 17.96 2.15 3.99
CA VAL A 130 16.92 1.81 4.97
C VAL A 130 15.53 2.14 4.42
N ALA A 131 15.34 3.34 3.85
CA ALA A 131 14.06 3.72 3.26
C ALA A 131 13.64 2.80 2.10
N LEU A 132 14.60 2.27 1.32
CA LEU A 132 14.34 1.28 0.29
C LEU A 132 13.85 -0.04 0.88
N LEU A 133 14.52 -0.57 1.92
CA LEU A 133 14.09 -1.77 2.61
C LEU A 133 12.66 -1.62 3.15
N LEU A 134 12.39 -0.53 3.87
CA LEU A 134 11.09 -0.29 4.47
C LEU A 134 9.98 -0.18 3.41
N ARG A 135 10.20 0.58 2.34
CA ARG A 135 9.23 0.66 1.22
C ARG A 135 8.97 -0.70 0.57
N LYS A 136 9.99 -1.54 0.42
CA LYS A 136 9.84 -2.88 -0.13
C LYS A 136 9.02 -3.79 0.79
N ILE A 137 9.20 -3.67 2.10
CA ILE A 137 8.37 -4.36 3.10
C ILE A 137 6.92 -3.86 3.01
N ILE A 138 6.68 -2.55 3.01
CA ILE A 138 5.33 -1.96 2.88
C ILE A 138 4.64 -2.49 1.62
N ASN A 139 5.28 -2.38 0.46
CA ASN A 139 4.71 -2.85 -0.80
C ASN A 139 4.39 -4.35 -0.79
N HIS A 140 5.15 -5.15 -0.05
CA HIS A 140 4.90 -6.58 0.10
C HIS A 140 3.77 -6.86 1.09
N LEU A 141 3.65 -6.09 2.19
CA LEU A 141 2.55 -6.18 3.14
C LEU A 141 1.21 -5.72 2.54
N ASP A 142 1.25 -4.79 1.59
CA ASP A 142 0.07 -4.34 0.83
C ASP A 142 -0.41 -5.37 -0.20
N ASN A 143 0.37 -6.42 -0.48
CA ASN A 143 0.00 -7.46 -1.42
C ASN A 143 -0.99 -8.46 -0.78
N PRO A 144 -2.20 -8.66 -1.31
CA PRO A 144 -3.18 -9.58 -0.74
C PRO A 144 -2.65 -11.03 -0.63
N ASN A 145 -1.78 -11.44 -1.55
CA ASN A 145 -1.24 -12.80 -1.60
C ASN A 145 -0.23 -13.09 -0.47
N THR A 146 0.19 -12.09 0.29
CA THR A 146 1.16 -12.23 1.39
C THR A 146 0.46 -12.27 2.76
N GLN A 147 -0.87 -12.14 2.81
CA GLN A 147 -1.65 -12.12 4.05
C GLN A 147 -1.53 -13.41 4.89
N GLU A 148 -1.34 -14.57 4.27
CA GLU A 148 -1.12 -15.83 5.01
C GLU A 148 0.10 -15.76 5.93
N ARG A 149 1.13 -15.01 5.53
CA ARG A 149 2.36 -14.84 6.30
C ARG A 149 2.17 -13.90 7.47
N ILE A 150 1.43 -12.82 7.26
CA ILE A 150 1.19 -11.78 8.24
C ILE A 150 0.53 -12.34 9.51
N GLY A 151 -0.37 -13.32 9.36
CA GLY A 151 -1.04 -13.95 10.51
C GLY A 151 -0.13 -14.76 11.45
N GLN A 152 1.13 -15.00 11.09
CA GLN A 152 2.11 -15.68 11.94
C GLN A 152 3.06 -14.72 12.66
N GLU A 153 3.09 -13.46 12.24
CA GLU A 153 3.93 -12.44 12.83
C GLU A 153 3.30 -11.91 14.13
N LYS A 154 4.13 -11.49 15.09
CA LYS A 154 3.68 -10.93 16.37
C LYS A 154 3.84 -9.40 16.31
N PRO A 155 2.76 -8.62 16.09
CA PRO A 155 2.88 -7.19 15.80
C PRO A 155 3.62 -6.40 16.88
N GLU A 156 3.40 -6.74 18.16
CA GLU A 156 4.09 -6.10 19.29
C GLU A 156 5.62 -6.22 19.24
N GLN A 157 6.11 -7.41 18.88
CA GLN A 157 7.54 -7.68 18.80
C GLN A 157 8.16 -6.92 17.63
N ILE A 158 7.44 -6.86 16.51
CA ILE A 158 7.85 -6.13 15.31
C ILE A 158 7.91 -4.62 15.58
N LEU A 159 6.87 -4.05 16.19
CA LEU A 159 6.82 -2.62 16.54
C LEU A 159 7.97 -2.25 17.48
N ARG A 160 8.29 -3.10 18.45
CA ARG A 160 9.44 -2.91 19.34
C ARG A 160 10.76 -2.93 18.57
N ALA A 161 10.98 -3.92 17.71
CA ALA A 161 12.19 -4.04 16.91
C ALA A 161 12.35 -2.85 15.94
N LEU A 162 11.25 -2.42 15.30
CA LEU A 162 11.22 -1.27 14.40
C LEU A 162 11.53 0.04 15.13
N ASN A 163 11.00 0.24 16.35
CA ASN A 163 11.31 1.43 17.15
C ASN A 163 12.79 1.48 17.57
N ASN A 164 13.39 0.33 17.89
CA ASN A 164 14.82 0.24 18.18
C ASN A 164 15.65 0.59 16.94
N LEU A 165 15.28 0.04 15.78
CA LEU A 165 15.93 0.36 14.51
C LEU A 165 15.82 1.86 14.20
N HIS A 166 14.61 2.45 14.34
CA HIS A 166 14.37 3.87 14.12
C HIS A 166 15.27 4.74 15.00
N THR A 167 15.35 4.44 16.29
CA THR A 167 16.21 5.14 17.25
C THR A 167 17.69 5.06 16.85
N THR A 168 18.15 3.86 16.44
CA THR A 168 19.53 3.66 15.99
C THR A 168 19.83 4.45 14.72
N VAL A 169 18.94 4.41 13.73
CA VAL A 169 19.11 5.15 12.48
C VAL A 169 19.16 6.66 12.74
N ASN A 170 18.27 7.19 13.57
CA ASN A 170 18.26 8.62 13.90
C ASN A 170 19.44 9.06 14.76
N LYS A 171 20.04 8.17 15.55
CA LYS A 171 21.31 8.45 16.24
C LYS A 171 22.49 8.54 15.27
N ARG A 172 22.44 7.83 14.14
CA ARG A 172 23.51 7.81 13.13
C ARG A 172 23.36 8.93 12.10
N LEU A 173 22.14 9.32 11.77
CA LEU A 173 21.85 10.38 10.81
C LEU A 173 21.83 11.74 11.52
N SER A 174 22.55 12.73 10.96
CA SER A 174 22.45 14.11 11.46
C SER A 174 21.10 14.74 11.14
N GLN A 175 20.50 14.38 10.00
CA GLN A 175 19.17 14.79 9.56
C GLN A 175 18.56 13.64 8.75
N PRO A 176 17.54 12.93 9.27
CA PRO A 176 16.82 11.92 8.49
C PRO A 176 16.02 12.59 7.37
N THR A 177 15.91 11.92 6.22
CA THR A 177 15.08 12.40 5.11
C THR A 177 13.60 12.14 5.38
N ASP A 178 12.71 13.01 4.90
CA ASP A 178 11.26 12.80 5.00
C ASP A 178 10.82 11.44 4.44
N ALA A 179 11.44 10.97 3.35
CA ALA A 179 11.14 9.66 2.76
C ALA A 179 11.41 8.48 3.72
N LEU A 180 12.42 8.60 4.57
CA LEU A 180 12.77 7.59 5.58
C LEU A 180 11.78 7.63 6.74
N GLU A 181 11.49 8.84 7.26
CA GLU A 181 10.53 9.03 8.35
C GLU A 181 9.14 8.55 7.96
N ASN A 182 8.68 8.93 6.77
CA ASN A 182 7.40 8.46 6.23
C ASN A 182 7.36 6.94 6.11
N ALA A 183 8.45 6.29 5.67
CA ALA A 183 8.50 4.83 5.60
C ALA A 183 8.45 4.16 6.98
N PHE A 184 9.06 4.75 8.01
CA PHE A 184 8.92 4.26 9.38
C PHE A 184 7.47 4.41 9.89
N VAL A 185 6.84 5.56 9.63
CA VAL A 185 5.44 5.81 10.01
C VAL A 185 4.51 4.80 9.35
N SER A 186 4.61 4.59 8.04
CA SER A 186 3.75 3.65 7.32
C SER A 186 3.86 2.22 7.83
N ILE A 187 5.08 1.71 8.10
CA ILE A 187 5.22 0.35 8.68
C ILE A 187 4.61 0.27 10.08
N LYS A 188 4.80 1.31 10.91
CA LYS A 188 4.19 1.35 12.24
C LYS A 188 2.68 1.29 12.15
N GLU A 189 2.08 2.05 11.24
CA GLU A 189 0.63 2.04 11.01
C GLU A 189 0.15 0.65 10.57
N CYS A 190 0.85 0.01 9.62
CA CYS A 190 0.52 -1.36 9.17
C CYS A 190 0.45 -2.35 10.34
N TYR A 191 1.48 -2.41 11.18
CA TYR A 191 1.53 -3.36 12.29
C TYR A 191 0.64 -2.94 13.47
N SER A 192 0.39 -1.64 13.67
CA SER A 192 -0.54 -1.18 14.72
C SER A 192 -1.99 -1.57 14.40
N LEU A 193 -2.39 -1.45 13.13
CA LEU A 193 -3.71 -1.91 12.67
C LEU A 193 -3.88 -3.41 12.86
N GLN A 194 -2.84 -4.20 12.57
CA GLN A 194 -2.85 -5.65 12.80
C GLN A 194 -2.99 -6.00 14.28
N GLN A 195 -2.24 -5.30 15.15
CA GLN A 195 -2.34 -5.48 16.60
C GLN A 195 -3.77 -5.22 17.10
N GLN A 196 -4.42 -4.16 16.62
CA GLN A 196 -5.81 -3.84 16.97
C GLN A 196 -6.77 -4.95 16.54
N GLN A 197 -6.64 -5.43 15.30
CA GLN A 197 -7.47 -6.52 14.77
C GLN A 197 -7.31 -7.82 15.57
N GLU A 198 -6.11 -8.14 16.06
CA GLU A 198 -5.87 -9.31 16.93
C GLU A 198 -6.55 -9.16 18.29
N HIS A 199 -6.47 -7.97 18.91
CA HIS A 199 -7.15 -7.70 20.17
C HIS A 199 -8.67 -7.76 20.05
N GLU A 200 -9.24 -7.25 18.96
CA GLU A 200 -10.68 -7.34 18.68
C GLU A 200 -11.13 -8.78 18.51
N LYS A 201 -10.42 -9.59 17.69
CA LYS A 201 -10.73 -11.01 17.50
C LYS A 201 -10.72 -11.80 18.81
N ASN A 202 -9.69 -11.59 19.63
CA ASN A 202 -9.57 -12.25 20.93
C ASN A 202 -10.68 -11.82 21.90
N SER A 203 -11.04 -10.54 21.90
CA SER A 203 -12.12 -10.00 22.74
C SER A 203 -13.50 -10.57 22.33
N THR A 204 -13.78 -10.67 21.03
CA THR A 204 -15.03 -11.24 20.53
C THR A 204 -15.13 -12.74 20.82
N GLN A 205 -14.04 -13.50 20.66
CA GLN A 205 -14.03 -14.94 21.00
C GLN A 205 -14.25 -15.18 22.50
N GLN A 206 -13.66 -14.34 23.36
CA GLN A 206 -13.84 -14.43 24.81
C GLN A 206 -15.27 -14.02 25.26
N ALA A 207 -15.90 -13.08 24.55
CA ALA A 207 -17.31 -12.72 24.74
C ALA A 207 -18.26 -13.85 24.30
N VAL A 208 -17.96 -14.56 23.20
CA VAL A 208 -18.78 -15.69 22.74
C VAL A 208 -18.64 -16.89 23.69
N LEU A 209 -17.43 -17.20 24.16
CA LEU A 209 -17.20 -18.28 25.13
C LEU A 209 -17.91 -18.04 26.47
N SER A 210 -17.91 -16.79 26.97
CA SER A 210 -18.62 -16.44 28.22
C SER A 210 -20.15 -16.45 28.09
N VAL A 211 -20.72 -16.24 26.90
CA VAL A 211 -22.17 -16.39 26.64
C VAL A 211 -22.57 -17.87 26.55
N VAL A 212 -21.69 -18.74 26.04
CA VAL A 212 -21.94 -20.19 25.96
C VAL A 212 -21.85 -20.86 27.33
N GLU A 213 -20.90 -20.45 28.20
CA GLU A 213 -20.81 -20.98 29.57
C GLU A 213 -21.98 -20.54 30.46
N ASN A 214 -22.53 -19.34 30.24
CA ASN A 214 -23.69 -18.86 30.99
C ASN A 214 -25.04 -19.46 30.55
N ASN A 215 -25.12 -20.04 29.34
CA ASN A 215 -26.34 -20.68 28.82
C ASN A 215 -26.35 -22.21 29.00
N ALA A 216 -25.29 -22.83 29.52
CA ALA A 216 -25.22 -24.28 29.71
C ALA A 216 -25.93 -24.81 30.99
N VAL A 217 -26.57 -23.95 31.79
CA VAL A 217 -27.26 -24.36 33.04
C VAL A 217 -28.80 -24.37 32.92
N ALA A 218 -29.39 -24.01 31.78
CA ALA A 218 -30.84 -24.03 31.63
C ALA A 218 -31.30 -24.60 30.28
N ALA A 219 -31.58 -25.91 30.25
CA ALA A 219 -32.88 -26.47 29.86
C ALA A 219 -32.76 -27.89 29.31
N THR A 220 -33.37 -28.83 30.02
CA THR A 220 -33.77 -30.16 29.56
C THR A 220 -34.92 -30.11 28.55
N LYS A 221 -34.83 -31.02 27.57
CA LYS A 221 -35.88 -31.67 26.74
C LYS A 221 -36.26 -31.07 25.37
N PRO A 222 -36.40 -31.91 24.31
CA PRO A 222 -36.64 -31.48 22.93
C PRO A 222 -38.11 -31.62 22.51
N ALA A 223 -38.57 -30.75 21.61
CA ALA A 223 -39.79 -30.95 20.83
C ALA A 223 -39.62 -30.46 19.38
N ASN A 224 -39.58 -31.46 18.50
CA ASN A 224 -39.90 -31.54 17.08
C ASN A 224 -40.70 -30.37 16.43
N VAL A 225 -40.14 -29.72 15.39
CA VAL A 225 -40.91 -29.13 14.25
C VAL A 225 -40.10 -29.26 12.94
N LYS A 226 -40.81 -29.65 11.88
CA LYS A 226 -40.40 -29.90 10.48
C LYS A 226 -39.83 -28.69 9.72
N PRO A 227 -39.12 -28.91 8.59
CA PRO A 227 -38.50 -27.87 7.78
C PRO A 227 -39.49 -27.25 6.79
N THR A 228 -39.62 -25.92 6.80
CA THR A 228 -40.33 -25.16 5.77
C THR A 228 -39.30 -24.40 4.93
N MET A 229 -39.22 -24.76 3.65
CA MET A 229 -38.54 -23.96 2.63
C MET A 229 -39.20 -22.57 2.55
N GLY A 230 -38.43 -21.54 2.89
CA GLY A 230 -38.74 -20.14 2.60
C GLY A 230 -37.61 -19.55 1.79
N LYS A 231 -37.84 -19.34 0.49
CA LYS A 231 -37.04 -18.44 -0.35
C LYS A 231 -37.23 -17.03 0.17
N GLU A 232 -36.29 -16.52 0.94
CA GLU A 232 -36.18 -15.08 1.17
C GLU A 232 -35.10 -14.54 0.24
N ALA A 233 -35.56 -13.69 -0.68
CA ALA A 233 -34.74 -12.94 -1.59
C ALA A 233 -33.78 -12.07 -0.77
N ILE A 234 -32.49 -12.30 -0.96
CA ILE A 234 -31.43 -11.46 -0.40
C ILE A 234 -31.54 -10.10 -1.10
N ASP A 235 -31.93 -9.10 -0.32
CA ASP A 235 -31.98 -7.71 -0.72
C ASP A 235 -30.55 -7.23 -1.06
N ASN A 236 -30.30 -6.94 -2.33
CA ASN A 236 -28.98 -6.63 -2.92
C ASN A 236 -28.47 -5.22 -2.57
N ASN A 237 -28.61 -4.84 -1.31
CA ASN A 237 -28.11 -3.57 -0.77
C ASN A 237 -26.79 -3.71 -0.02
N ASN A 238 -26.07 -4.81 -0.19
CA ASN A 238 -24.75 -5.01 0.41
C ASN A 238 -23.81 -3.86 0.00
N LEU A 239 -23.63 -2.92 0.94
CA LEU A 239 -22.36 -2.22 1.09
C LEU A 239 -21.28 -3.30 1.01
N VAL A 240 -20.32 -3.09 0.11
CA VAL A 240 -19.10 -3.87 0.09
C VAL A 240 -18.57 -3.90 1.51
N ASP A 241 -18.52 -5.09 2.13
CA ASP A 241 -17.89 -5.25 3.42
C ASP A 241 -16.37 -5.15 3.22
N LEU A 242 -15.90 -3.90 3.20
CA LEU A 242 -14.48 -3.53 3.10
C LEU A 242 -13.67 -4.03 4.31
N THR A 243 -14.28 -4.71 5.28
CA THR A 243 -13.56 -5.30 6.42
C THR A 243 -12.96 -6.67 6.10
N LEU A 244 -13.47 -7.38 5.08
CA LEU A 244 -12.94 -8.66 4.59
C LEU A 244 -11.96 -8.53 3.43
N PHE A 245 -11.94 -7.36 2.77
CA PHE A 245 -11.10 -7.04 1.62
C PHE A 245 -10.29 -5.81 1.97
N ASN A 246 -8.94 -5.86 1.95
CA ASN A 246 -8.10 -4.69 2.16
C ASN A 246 -7.56 -4.16 0.80
N PRO A 247 -8.36 -3.39 0.05
CA PRO A 247 -7.96 -2.88 -1.26
C PRO A 247 -6.78 -1.91 -1.14
N SER A 248 -5.98 -1.83 -2.21
CA SER A 248 -4.94 -0.80 -2.37
C SER A 248 -5.55 0.60 -2.24
N HIS A 249 -4.73 1.62 -1.97
CA HIS A 249 -5.21 3.01 -1.89
C HIS A 249 -5.97 3.43 -3.15
N ALA A 250 -5.45 3.11 -4.33
CA ALA A 250 -6.09 3.41 -5.61
C ALA A 250 -7.47 2.71 -5.72
N LEU A 251 -7.57 1.45 -5.31
CA LEU A 251 -8.83 0.71 -5.35
C LEU A 251 -9.82 1.19 -4.27
N LYS A 252 -9.35 1.64 -3.10
CA LYS A 252 -10.17 2.33 -2.08
C LYS A 252 -10.73 3.63 -2.64
N GLN A 253 -9.92 4.40 -3.35
CA GLN A 253 -10.32 5.65 -3.98
C GLN A 253 -11.37 5.41 -5.08
N LEU A 254 -11.13 4.43 -5.95
CA LEU A 254 -12.12 3.99 -6.95
C LEU A 254 -13.45 3.59 -6.31
N PHE A 255 -13.43 2.82 -5.21
CA PHE A 255 -14.67 2.49 -4.49
C PHE A 255 -15.37 3.72 -3.90
N ARG A 256 -14.62 4.70 -3.37
CA ARG A 256 -15.19 5.97 -2.92
C ARG A 256 -15.84 6.73 -4.07
N HIS A 257 -15.19 6.81 -5.23
CA HIS A 257 -15.76 7.44 -6.43
C HIS A 257 -17.05 6.72 -6.89
N ILE A 258 -17.06 5.38 -6.86
CA ILE A 258 -18.25 4.58 -7.19
C ILE A 258 -19.41 4.81 -6.20
N LEU A 259 -19.11 4.91 -4.89
CA LEU A 259 -20.12 5.23 -3.88
C LEU A 259 -20.68 6.65 -4.07
N LEU A 260 -19.79 7.61 -4.32
CA LEU A 260 -20.18 8.98 -4.63
C LEU A 260 -21.08 9.06 -5.87
N PHE A 261 -20.71 8.37 -6.95
CA PHE A 261 -21.54 8.24 -8.15
C PHE A 261 -22.92 7.67 -7.82
N LYS A 262 -22.99 6.60 -7.02
CA LYS A 262 -24.26 6.00 -6.60
C LYS A 262 -25.14 6.99 -5.85
N ASP A 263 -24.56 7.80 -4.97
CA ASP A 263 -25.31 8.78 -4.19
C ASP A 263 -25.77 9.97 -5.03
N LEU A 264 -24.96 10.47 -5.96
CA LEU A 264 -25.36 11.51 -6.92
C LEU A 264 -26.51 11.03 -7.83
N ILE A 265 -26.47 9.76 -8.27
CA ILE A 265 -27.57 9.16 -9.03
C ILE A 265 -28.87 9.10 -8.21
N LYS A 266 -28.79 8.78 -6.91
CA LYS A 266 -29.96 8.81 -6.01
C LYS A 266 -30.51 10.22 -5.82
N GLN A 267 -29.62 11.22 -5.77
CA GLN A 267 -29.97 12.63 -5.63
C GLN A 267 -30.45 13.26 -6.95
N ASN A 268 -30.41 12.51 -8.05
CA ASN A 268 -30.72 12.98 -9.40
C ASN A 268 -29.82 14.15 -9.88
N ASP A 269 -28.62 14.25 -9.30
CA ASP A 269 -27.60 15.24 -9.66
C ASP A 269 -26.76 14.70 -10.83
N GLN A 270 -27.29 14.91 -12.04
CA GLN A 270 -26.86 14.16 -13.21
C GLN A 270 -25.54 14.63 -13.80
N LEU A 271 -25.29 15.94 -13.79
CA LEU A 271 -24.09 16.51 -14.35
C LEU A 271 -22.88 16.13 -13.49
N LYS A 272 -23.00 16.25 -12.16
CA LYS A 272 -21.97 15.75 -11.23
C LYS A 272 -21.78 14.24 -11.35
N ALA A 273 -22.86 13.47 -11.46
CA ALA A 273 -22.75 12.03 -11.67
C ALA A 273 -22.00 11.70 -12.98
N ALA A 274 -22.19 12.46 -14.05
CA ALA A 274 -21.47 12.29 -15.29
C ALA A 274 -19.97 12.64 -15.16
N VAL A 275 -19.64 13.72 -14.43
CA VAL A 275 -18.25 14.09 -14.12
C VAL A 275 -17.53 12.98 -13.35
N VAL A 276 -18.14 12.47 -12.28
CA VAL A 276 -17.56 11.37 -11.48
C VAL A 276 -17.46 10.08 -12.31
N LEU A 277 -18.46 9.78 -13.14
CA LEU A 277 -18.44 8.59 -14.01
C LEU A 277 -17.33 8.67 -15.07
N ASN A 278 -17.04 9.86 -15.60
CA ASN A 278 -15.92 10.06 -16.52
C ASN A 278 -14.58 9.76 -15.86
N ASP A 279 -14.38 10.24 -14.63
CA ASP A 279 -13.17 9.98 -13.85
C ASP A 279 -13.01 8.48 -13.55
N ILE A 280 -14.08 7.81 -13.09
CA ILE A 280 -14.11 6.36 -12.91
C ILE A 280 -13.73 5.65 -14.21
N GLN A 281 -14.26 6.06 -15.36
CA GLN A 281 -13.97 5.42 -16.64
C GLN A 281 -12.47 5.55 -17.01
N GLN A 282 -11.86 6.72 -16.78
CA GLN A 282 -10.43 6.92 -16.99
C GLN A 282 -9.57 6.03 -16.08
N GLU A 283 -10.00 5.79 -14.85
CA GLU A 283 -9.33 4.83 -13.95
C GLU A 283 -9.47 3.38 -14.48
N LEU A 284 -10.67 3.00 -14.94
CA LEU A 284 -10.97 1.67 -15.47
C LEU A 284 -10.23 1.37 -16.80
N ASP A 285 -9.94 2.39 -17.60
CA ASP A 285 -9.21 2.24 -18.88
C ASP A 285 -7.74 1.86 -18.66
N ASN A 286 -7.14 2.32 -17.55
CA ASN A 286 -5.76 2.00 -17.18
C ASN A 286 -5.63 0.65 -16.46
N PHE A 287 -6.64 0.27 -15.69
CA PHE A 287 -6.75 -1.02 -15.02
C PHE A 287 -8.22 -1.40 -14.92
N ASN A 288 -8.63 -2.50 -15.55
CA ASN A 288 -10.03 -2.94 -15.54
C ASN A 288 -10.29 -3.98 -14.42
N PRO A 289 -10.69 -3.56 -13.20
CA PRO A 289 -10.99 -4.44 -12.07
C PRO A 289 -12.19 -5.36 -12.31
N LEU A 290 -13.04 -5.12 -13.33
CA LEU A 290 -14.17 -6.02 -13.63
C LEU A 290 -13.70 -7.44 -13.96
N HIS A 291 -12.47 -7.60 -14.48
CA HIS A 291 -11.89 -8.91 -14.80
C HIS A 291 -11.37 -9.66 -13.57
N TYR A 292 -10.98 -8.94 -12.51
CA TYR A 292 -10.31 -9.50 -11.34
C TYR A 292 -11.22 -9.58 -10.12
N PHE A 293 -12.21 -8.67 -10.04
CA PHE A 293 -13.09 -8.46 -8.89
C PHE A 293 -14.56 -8.33 -9.32
N PRO A 294 -15.10 -9.22 -10.17
CA PRO A 294 -16.42 -9.04 -10.78
C PRO A 294 -17.55 -8.86 -9.74
N GLU A 295 -17.46 -9.57 -8.61
CA GLU A 295 -18.46 -9.54 -7.53
C GLU A 295 -18.63 -8.14 -6.93
N TYR A 296 -17.54 -7.37 -6.81
CA TYR A 296 -17.55 -6.03 -6.22
C TYR A 296 -18.05 -4.95 -7.21
N PHE A 297 -17.88 -5.18 -8.50
CA PHE A 297 -18.21 -4.21 -9.55
C PHE A 297 -19.53 -4.51 -10.27
N THR A 298 -20.18 -5.64 -9.98
CA THR A 298 -21.46 -6.02 -10.61
C THR A 298 -22.56 -5.00 -10.36
N SER A 299 -22.65 -4.46 -9.13
CA SER A 299 -23.63 -3.45 -8.77
C SER A 299 -23.40 -2.13 -9.52
N PHE A 300 -22.13 -1.71 -9.62
CA PHE A 300 -21.73 -0.54 -10.40
C PHE A 300 -22.00 -0.72 -11.90
N ALA A 301 -21.62 -1.87 -12.49
CA ALA A 301 -21.86 -2.16 -13.90
C ALA A 301 -23.36 -2.14 -14.23
N SER A 302 -24.19 -2.71 -13.34
CA SER A 302 -25.65 -2.69 -13.47
C SER A 302 -26.21 -1.27 -13.36
N LEU A 303 -25.70 -0.46 -12.43
CA LEU A 303 -26.09 0.94 -12.26
C LEU A 303 -25.72 1.78 -13.49
N ARG A 304 -24.50 1.59 -14.03
CA ARG A 304 -24.04 2.25 -15.25
C ARG A 304 -24.90 1.87 -16.45
N ALA A 305 -25.23 0.59 -16.62
CA ALA A 305 -26.10 0.15 -17.71
C ALA A 305 -27.52 0.74 -17.59
N LYS A 306 -28.07 0.79 -16.37
CA LYS A 306 -29.41 1.34 -16.11
C LYS A 306 -29.51 2.84 -16.39
N HIS A 307 -28.46 3.61 -16.05
CA HIS A 307 -28.47 5.06 -16.19
C HIS A 307 -27.71 5.57 -17.42
N GLY A 308 -27.07 4.69 -18.19
CA GLY A 308 -26.20 5.05 -19.31
C GLY A 308 -26.90 5.89 -20.38
N ALA A 309 -28.12 5.53 -20.77
CA ALA A 309 -28.90 6.31 -21.75
C ALA A 309 -29.20 7.74 -21.26
N LYS A 310 -29.33 7.94 -19.95
CA LYS A 310 -29.63 9.24 -19.34
C LYS A 310 -28.38 10.11 -19.15
N LEU A 311 -27.22 9.48 -18.96
CA LEU A 311 -25.94 10.16 -18.77
C LEU A 311 -25.21 10.41 -20.10
N ALA A 312 -25.44 9.58 -21.12
CA ALA A 312 -24.76 9.65 -22.42
C ALA A 312 -24.74 11.08 -23.02
N PRO A 313 -25.86 11.84 -23.07
CA PRO A 313 -25.86 13.19 -23.64
C PRO A 313 -25.03 14.21 -22.85
N LEU A 314 -24.76 13.96 -21.56
CA LEU A 314 -23.97 14.88 -20.73
C LEU A 314 -22.48 14.79 -21.04
N PHE A 315 -22.00 13.67 -21.60
CA PHE A 315 -20.61 13.55 -22.01
C PHE A 315 -20.27 14.45 -23.20
N ASP A 316 -21.26 14.85 -24.01
CA ASP A 316 -21.07 15.87 -25.06
C ASP A 316 -20.75 17.26 -24.49
N GLN A 317 -21.00 17.46 -23.18
CA GLN A 317 -20.71 18.71 -22.47
C GLN A 317 -19.31 18.74 -21.83
N GLN A 318 -18.46 17.73 -22.05
CA GLN A 318 -17.11 17.65 -21.46
C GLN A 318 -16.25 18.89 -21.72
N ASP A 319 -16.42 19.52 -22.88
CA ASP A 319 -15.69 20.73 -23.25
C ASP A 319 -16.29 22.03 -22.70
N SER A 320 -17.49 21.97 -22.13
CA SER A 320 -18.16 23.12 -21.53
C SER A 320 -17.39 23.66 -20.34
N TYR A 321 -17.53 24.96 -20.10
CA TYR A 321 -16.93 25.62 -18.95
C TYR A 321 -17.44 25.02 -17.62
N GLN A 322 -18.75 24.75 -17.52
CA GLN A 322 -19.37 24.18 -16.32
C GLN A 322 -18.78 22.80 -16.00
N TRP A 323 -18.62 21.93 -16.99
CA TRP A 323 -17.99 20.63 -16.80
C TRP A 323 -16.55 20.74 -16.31
N LYS A 324 -15.76 21.65 -16.89
CA LYS A 324 -14.35 21.87 -16.50
C LYS A 324 -14.23 22.35 -15.06
N VAL A 325 -15.04 23.32 -14.66
CA VAL A 325 -15.08 23.83 -13.28
C VAL A 325 -15.49 22.74 -12.29
N LEU A 326 -16.54 21.97 -12.60
CA LEU A 326 -16.97 20.85 -11.76
C LEU A 326 -15.88 19.77 -11.65
N SER A 327 -15.20 19.47 -12.75
CA SER A 327 -14.10 18.49 -12.80
C SER A 327 -12.89 18.95 -11.97
N GLU A 328 -12.53 20.23 -12.02
CA GLU A 328 -11.46 20.81 -11.21
C GLU A 328 -11.82 20.81 -9.71
N CYS A 329 -13.04 21.20 -9.38
CA CYS A 329 -13.53 21.20 -8.01
C CYS A 329 -13.56 19.78 -7.42
N TYR A 330 -14.08 18.81 -8.18
CA TYR A 330 -14.07 17.39 -7.81
C TYR A 330 -12.66 16.88 -7.48
N LYS A 331 -11.66 17.23 -8.30
CA LYS A 331 -10.26 16.77 -8.11
C LYS A 331 -9.54 17.46 -6.94
N THR A 332 -9.92 18.68 -6.60
CA THR A 332 -9.22 19.50 -5.59
C THR A 332 -9.90 19.50 -4.23
N ASN A 333 -11.24 19.39 -4.20
CA ASN A 333 -12.05 19.42 -2.98
C ASN A 333 -13.43 18.78 -3.20
N ILE A 334 -13.54 17.49 -2.87
CA ILE A 334 -14.78 16.70 -3.00
C ILE A 334 -15.94 17.29 -2.19
N GLU A 335 -15.67 17.85 -1.00
CA GLU A 335 -16.72 18.45 -0.15
C GLU A 335 -17.30 19.72 -0.81
N ALA A 336 -16.43 20.57 -1.36
CA ALA A 336 -16.88 21.74 -2.11
C ALA A 336 -17.69 21.33 -3.35
N PHE A 337 -17.24 20.31 -4.08
CA PHE A 337 -17.94 19.77 -5.24
C PHE A 337 -19.38 19.32 -4.92
N LEU A 338 -19.59 18.70 -3.75
CA LEU A 338 -20.92 18.29 -3.31
C LEU A 338 -21.85 19.48 -3.02
N THR A 339 -21.31 20.62 -2.58
CA THR A 339 -22.09 21.81 -2.22
C THR A 339 -22.43 22.74 -3.39
N ILE A 340 -21.80 22.57 -4.56
CA ILE A 340 -22.10 23.39 -5.74
C ILE A 340 -23.50 23.05 -6.22
N GLU A 341 -24.43 24.02 -6.24
CA GLU A 341 -25.75 23.79 -6.82
C GLU A 341 -25.65 23.77 -8.35
N ASP A 342 -26.21 22.73 -8.98
CA ASP A 342 -26.40 22.68 -10.43
C ASP A 342 -27.45 23.74 -10.80
N THR A 343 -26.99 24.94 -11.16
CA THR A 343 -27.84 26.00 -11.70
C THR A 343 -28.24 25.69 -13.14
N GLN A 344 -28.99 24.61 -13.33
CA GLN A 344 -29.48 24.18 -14.63
C GLN A 344 -30.93 24.64 -14.90
N THR A 345 -31.36 25.78 -14.34
CA THR A 345 -32.79 26.19 -14.39
C THR A 345 -33.12 27.56 -14.99
N GLU A 346 -32.20 28.35 -15.54
CA GLU A 346 -32.60 29.69 -16.03
C GLU A 346 -32.06 30.17 -17.38
N TRP A 347 -31.18 29.44 -18.07
CA TRP A 347 -30.68 29.91 -19.38
C TRP A 347 -31.46 29.41 -20.60
N ASP A 348 -32.38 28.45 -20.43
CA ASP A 348 -33.30 28.00 -21.50
C ASP A 348 -34.58 28.84 -21.62
N LYS A 349 -34.63 30.03 -20.98
CA LYS A 349 -35.65 31.05 -21.26
C LYS A 349 -34.98 32.35 -21.67
N HIS A 350 -34.59 32.43 -22.95
CA HIS A 350 -34.30 33.72 -23.56
C HIS A 350 -35.57 34.59 -23.50
N PRO A 351 -35.51 35.85 -23.02
CA PRO A 351 -36.65 36.77 -23.04
C PRO A 351 -37.07 37.24 -24.45
N ASP A 352 -36.36 36.79 -25.48
CA ASP A 352 -36.45 37.32 -26.85
C ASP A 352 -36.96 36.31 -27.89
N ASP A 353 -37.77 35.32 -27.48
CA ASP A 353 -38.71 34.65 -28.40
C ASP A 353 -39.88 35.60 -28.74
N LYS A 354 -39.55 36.76 -29.30
CA LYS A 354 -40.47 37.54 -30.13
C LYS A 354 -40.21 37.16 -31.58
N PRO A 355 -41.26 37.05 -32.41
CA PRO A 355 -41.08 36.84 -33.84
C PRO A 355 -40.22 37.98 -34.39
N ILE A 356 -39.23 37.63 -35.21
CA ILE A 356 -38.50 38.58 -36.04
C ILE A 356 -39.51 39.13 -37.06
N GLU A 357 -40.22 40.19 -36.70
CA GLU A 357 -40.93 41.07 -37.63
C GLU A 357 -40.39 42.49 -37.46
N ASP A 358 -40.09 43.10 -38.60
CA ASP A 358 -39.77 44.50 -38.83
C ASP A 358 -38.58 45.10 -38.08
N TYR A 359 -37.38 45.06 -38.69
CA TYR A 359 -36.47 46.23 -38.77
C TYR A 359 -35.44 46.01 -39.89
N LEU A 360 -35.89 46.14 -41.13
CA LEU A 360 -35.04 46.50 -42.27
C LEU A 360 -35.74 47.63 -43.03
N ASP A 361 -35.55 48.87 -42.59
CA ASP A 361 -35.52 50.00 -43.52
C ASP A 361 -34.86 51.23 -42.88
N ASP A 362 -34.27 52.05 -43.75
CA ASP A 362 -33.65 53.36 -43.53
C ASP A 362 -32.31 53.34 -42.76
N GLY A 363 -31.14 53.46 -43.39
CA GLY A 363 -30.81 54.39 -44.46
C GLY A 363 -29.79 55.40 -43.92
N TYR A 364 -28.50 55.13 -44.08
CA TYR A 364 -27.46 56.15 -43.95
C TYR A 364 -27.05 56.60 -45.35
N HIS A 365 -27.64 57.70 -45.78
CA HIS A 365 -27.02 58.61 -46.74
C HIS A 365 -26.10 59.57 -45.99
N GLU A 366 -24.88 59.72 -46.54
CA GLU A 366 -23.86 60.80 -46.43
C GLU A 366 -23.70 61.61 -45.13
#